data_AF-A0A7V9NC78-F1
#
_entry.id   AF-A0A7V9NC78-F1
#
_cell.length_a   1.000
_cell.length_b   1.000
_cell.length_c   1.000
_cell.angle_alpha   90.00
_cell.angle_beta   90.00
_cell.angle_gamma   90.00
#
_symmetry.space_group_name_H-M   'P 1'
#
loop_
_entity.id
_entity.type
_entity.pdbx_description
1 polymer ?
#
loop_
_entity_poly.entity_id
_entity_poly.type
_entity_poly.pdbx_seq_one_letter_code
_entity_poly.pdbx_strand_id
1 'polypeptide(L)'
;MERAWPFENTPEPTRRTRAKRPSDYVRMHGDGTEAVIVRIGLHDAQLVLVAPDGAWERWVLHSVEEAERAAESLGVPVHTGEYPEELRVRINSHHRSAQEYRDAAYPEQGRVGPVSGYPENRPRDPRPDPQTKAAAETTQEESSP
;
A
#
# COMPACT_ATOMS: atom_id res chain seq x y z
N MET A 1 -34.54 -23.46 3.62
CA MET A 1 -34.27 -22.02 3.54
C MET A 1 -32.86 -21.87 3.02
N GLU A 2 -32.71 -21.60 1.72
CA GLU A 2 -31.42 -21.30 1.12
C GLU A 2 -30.96 -19.95 1.67
N ARG A 3 -29.86 -19.94 2.42
CA ARG A 3 -29.18 -18.69 2.78
C ARG A 3 -28.43 -18.23 1.54
N ALA A 4 -29.14 -17.54 0.65
CA ALA A 4 -28.50 -16.80 -0.43
C ALA A 4 -27.64 -15.71 0.22
N TRP A 5 -26.32 -15.79 0.02
CA TRP A 5 -25.41 -14.79 0.58
C TRP A 5 -25.66 -13.44 -0.11
N PRO A 6 -25.55 -12.31 0.61
CA PRO A 6 -25.91 -10.99 0.08
C PRO A 6 -25.07 -10.53 -1.13
N PHE A 7 -24.02 -11.27 -1.48
CA PHE A 7 -23.14 -11.03 -2.63
C PHE A 7 -23.42 -11.95 -3.84
N GLU A 8 -24.24 -13.00 -3.70
CA GLU A 8 -24.50 -13.95 -4.81
C GLU A 8 -25.26 -13.32 -5.98
N ASN A 9 -26.01 -12.25 -5.71
CA ASN A 9 -26.79 -11.52 -6.71
C ASN A 9 -26.18 -10.16 -7.08
N THR A 10 -24.99 -9.84 -6.56
CA THR A 10 -24.30 -8.62 -7.00
C THR A 10 -23.82 -8.88 -8.42
N PRO A 11 -24.29 -8.10 -9.43
CA PRO A 11 -23.75 -8.22 -10.77
C PRO A 11 -22.24 -8.04 -10.67
N GLU A 12 -21.49 -9.00 -11.20
CA GLU A 12 -20.03 -8.96 -11.19
C GLU A 12 -19.63 -7.57 -11.72
N PRO A 13 -18.95 -6.74 -10.91
CA PRO A 13 -18.68 -5.36 -11.28
C PRO A 13 -18.04 -5.39 -12.66
N THR A 14 -18.55 -4.58 -13.60
CA THR A 14 -18.08 -4.57 -14.99
C THR A 14 -16.57 -4.43 -14.97
N ARG A 15 -15.91 -5.56 -15.21
CA ARG A 15 -14.52 -5.80 -14.88
C ARG A 15 -13.67 -4.90 -15.76
N ARG A 16 -13.35 -3.68 -15.30
CA ARG A 16 -12.26 -2.93 -15.94
C ARG A 16 -11.02 -3.81 -15.84
N THR A 17 -10.33 -3.88 -16.96
CA THR A 17 -9.49 -4.98 -17.42
C THR A 17 -8.28 -5.16 -16.51
N ARG A 18 -8.47 -5.83 -15.37
CA ARG A 18 -7.36 -6.31 -14.54
C ARG A 18 -6.39 -7.07 -15.46
N ALA A 19 -5.11 -6.77 -15.38
CA ALA A 19 -4.14 -7.41 -16.25
C ALA A 19 -4.15 -8.91 -15.95
N LYS A 20 -4.50 -9.74 -16.94
CA LYS A 20 -4.50 -11.19 -16.75
C LYS A 20 -3.08 -11.72 -16.69
N ARG A 21 -2.18 -11.07 -17.43
CA ARG A 21 -0.76 -11.39 -17.52
C ARG A 21 0.09 -10.15 -17.24
N PRO A 22 1.32 -10.33 -16.74
CA PRO A 22 2.25 -9.21 -16.56
C PRO A 22 2.46 -8.37 -17.84
N SER A 23 2.49 -9.01 -19.01
CA SER A 23 2.62 -8.31 -20.30
C SER A 23 1.41 -7.44 -20.65
N ASP A 24 0.20 -7.82 -20.24
CA ASP A 24 -0.99 -7.00 -20.44
C ASP A 24 -0.87 -5.70 -19.63
N TYR A 25 -0.32 -5.79 -18.42
CA TYR A 25 -0.10 -4.64 -17.54
C TYR A 25 0.87 -3.63 -18.17
N VAL A 26 2.04 -4.11 -18.63
CA VAL A 26 3.02 -3.27 -19.32
C VAL A 26 2.40 -2.62 -20.57
N ARG A 27 1.56 -3.36 -21.32
CA ARG A 27 0.87 -2.81 -22.49
C ARG A 27 -0.16 -1.72 -22.14
N MET A 28 -0.79 -1.82 -20.96
CA MET A 28 -1.79 -0.83 -20.51
C MET A 28 -1.15 0.45 -19.97
N HIS A 29 -0.03 0.33 -19.26
CA HIS A 29 0.61 1.47 -18.58
C HIS A 29 1.78 2.09 -19.36
N GLY A 30 2.37 1.34 -20.30
CA GLY A 30 3.42 1.83 -21.19
C GLY A 30 4.77 2.06 -20.52
N ASP A 31 5.53 2.98 -21.10
CA ASP A 31 6.91 3.30 -20.71
C ASP A 31 6.99 3.85 -19.28
N GLY A 32 8.05 3.47 -18.56
CA GLY A 32 8.26 3.84 -17.16
C GLY A 32 7.60 2.90 -16.15
N THR A 33 7.04 1.78 -16.61
CA THR A 33 6.69 0.65 -15.75
C THR A 33 7.97 0.00 -15.21
N GLU A 34 8.01 -0.31 -13.92
CA GLU A 34 9.13 -0.99 -13.27
C GLU A 34 8.66 -2.26 -12.55
N ALA A 35 9.53 -3.26 -12.48
CA ALA A 35 9.28 -4.53 -11.80
C ALA A 35 10.03 -4.60 -10.46
N VAL A 36 9.33 -5.07 -9.42
CA VAL A 36 9.89 -5.38 -8.11
C VAL A 36 9.65 -6.84 -7.80
N ILE A 37 10.73 -7.56 -7.48
CA ILE A 37 10.68 -8.97 -7.10
C ILE A 37 10.96 -9.07 -5.60
N VAL A 38 10.00 -9.69 -4.90
CA VAL A 38 10.09 -9.89 -3.45
C VAL A 38 9.88 -11.37 -3.17
N ARG A 39 10.83 -11.99 -2.47
CA ARG A 39 10.66 -13.35 -1.96
C ARG A 39 9.52 -13.38 -0.94
N ILE A 40 8.60 -14.33 -1.08
CA ILE A 40 7.52 -14.54 -0.13
C ILE A 40 7.50 -16.00 0.32
N GLY A 41 7.78 -16.24 1.60
CA GLY A 41 7.90 -17.59 2.12
C GLY A 41 9.16 -18.33 1.64
N LEU A 42 9.13 -19.66 1.77
CA LEU A 42 10.30 -20.50 1.54
C LEU A 42 10.60 -20.69 0.05
N HIS A 43 9.55 -20.88 -0.76
CA HIS A 43 9.69 -21.24 -2.17
C HIS A 43 9.01 -20.27 -3.13
N ASP A 44 8.22 -19.30 -2.66
CA ASP A 44 7.48 -18.43 -3.56
C ASP A 44 8.13 -17.04 -3.68
N ALA A 45 7.79 -16.35 -4.76
CA ALA A 45 8.14 -14.95 -4.96
C ALA A 45 6.93 -14.20 -5.53
N GLN A 46 6.87 -12.90 -5.28
CA GLN A 46 5.95 -12.02 -5.96
C GLN A 46 6.68 -11.15 -6.96
N LEU A 47 6.11 -11.05 -8.16
CA LEU A 47 6.42 -10.04 -9.15
C LEU A 47 5.40 -8.93 -9.01
N VAL A 48 5.86 -7.72 -8.67
CA VAL A 48 5.04 -6.51 -8.59
C VAL A 48 5.43 -5.61 -9.75
N LEU A 49 4.48 -5.27 -10.61
CA LEU A 49 4.68 -4.25 -11.63
C LEU A 49 4.09 -2.94 -11.14
N VAL A 50 4.84 -1.86 -11.32
CA VAL A 50 4.52 -0.53 -10.83
C VAL A 50 4.54 0.43 -12.01
N ALA A 51 3.40 1.01 -12.34
CA ALA A 51 3.24 2.01 -13.37
C ALA A 51 3.84 3.38 -12.96
N PRO A 52 4.06 4.30 -13.92
CA PRO A 52 4.59 5.64 -13.65
C PRO A 52 3.76 6.47 -12.65
N ASP A 53 2.45 6.26 -12.61
CA ASP A 53 1.50 6.92 -11.70
C ASP A 53 1.42 6.23 -10.32
N GLY A 54 2.20 5.17 -10.12
CA GLY A 54 2.24 4.36 -8.91
C GLY A 54 1.13 3.35 -8.78
N ALA A 55 0.25 3.21 -9.77
CA ALA A 55 -0.60 2.04 -9.83
C ALA A 55 0.28 0.79 -9.84
N TRP A 56 -0.18 -0.28 -9.20
CA TRP A 56 0.58 -1.51 -9.17
C TRP A 56 -0.30 -2.74 -9.15
N GLU A 57 0.25 -3.82 -9.69
CA GLU A 57 -0.38 -5.12 -9.69
C GLU A 57 0.65 -6.21 -9.36
N ARG A 58 0.21 -7.30 -8.74
CA ARG A 58 1.08 -8.38 -8.28
C ARG A 58 0.67 -9.75 -8.80
N TRP A 59 1.67 -10.57 -9.08
CA TRP A 59 1.58 -11.99 -9.40
C TRP A 59 2.44 -12.78 -8.44
N VAL A 60 1.94 -13.92 -7.99
CA VAL A 60 2.69 -14.86 -7.14
C VAL A 60 3.19 -16.01 -8.02
N LEU A 61 4.48 -16.32 -7.90
CA LEU A 61 5.21 -17.30 -8.70
C LEU A 61 5.96 -18.26 -7.76
N HIS A 62 6.35 -19.42 -8.28
CA HIS A 62 6.85 -20.54 -7.49
C HIS A 62 8.36 -20.52 -7.25
N SER A 63 9.04 -19.44 -7.65
CA SER A 63 10.41 -19.15 -7.26
C SER A 63 10.81 -17.71 -7.60
N VAL A 64 11.92 -17.24 -7.03
CA VAL A 64 12.52 -15.95 -7.39
C VAL A 64 13.00 -15.98 -8.84
N GLU A 65 13.63 -17.08 -9.26
CA GLU A 65 14.13 -17.25 -10.63
C GLU A 65 13.00 -17.27 -11.66
N GLU A 66 11.82 -17.79 -11.32
CA GLU A 66 10.63 -17.68 -12.17
C GLU A 66 10.16 -16.22 -12.30
N ALA A 67 10.16 -15.47 -11.20
CA ALA A 67 9.83 -14.05 -11.21
C ALA A 67 10.84 -13.21 -12.01
N GLU A 68 12.13 -13.52 -11.90
CA GLU A 68 13.20 -12.85 -12.66
C GLU A 68 13.02 -13.09 -14.16
N ARG A 69 12.88 -14.35 -14.60
CA ARG A 69 12.62 -14.67 -16.00
C ARG A 69 11.36 -14.00 -16.54
N ALA A 70 10.30 -13.97 -15.73
CA ALA A 70 9.07 -13.29 -16.10
C ALA A 70 9.29 -11.78 -16.28
N ALA A 71 9.99 -11.12 -15.36
CA ALA A 71 10.29 -9.69 -15.43
C ALA A 71 11.22 -9.34 -16.60
N GLU A 72 12.29 -10.12 -16.82
CA GLU A 72 13.22 -9.96 -17.94
C GLU A 72 12.50 -10.03 -19.30
N SER A 73 11.54 -10.96 -19.44
CA SER A 73 10.76 -11.10 -20.68
C SER A 73 9.91 -9.88 -21.04
N LEU A 74 9.65 -9.00 -20.07
CA LEU A 74 8.88 -7.77 -20.25
C LEU A 74 9.72 -6.60 -20.74
N GLY A 75 11.05 -6.68 -20.62
CA GLY A 75 11.96 -5.60 -21.03
C GLY A 75 11.83 -4.32 -20.19
N VAL A 76 11.36 -4.43 -18.94
CA VAL A 76 11.23 -3.31 -17.99
C VAL A 76 12.40 -3.31 -17.00
N PRO A 77 12.73 -2.17 -16.35
CA PRO A 77 13.66 -2.15 -15.23
C PRO A 77 13.21 -3.09 -14.11
N VAL A 78 14.12 -3.91 -13.57
CA VAL A 78 13.82 -4.92 -12.55
C VAL A 78 14.64 -4.67 -11.29
N HIS A 79 13.98 -4.74 -10.14
CA HIS A 79 14.58 -4.58 -8.81
C HIS A 79 14.32 -5.82 -7.97
N THR A 80 15.37 -6.49 -7.48
CA THR A 80 15.26 -7.69 -6.65
C THR A 80 15.72 -7.38 -5.22
N GLY A 81 14.85 -7.61 -4.24
CA GLY A 81 15.16 -7.40 -2.81
C GLY A 81 15.00 -5.95 -2.36
N GLU A 82 15.98 -5.09 -2.68
CA GLU A 82 15.90 -3.65 -2.40
C GLU A 82 15.59 -2.87 -3.68
N TYR A 83 14.88 -1.76 -3.55
CA TYR A 83 14.50 -0.90 -4.67
C TYR A 83 14.52 0.58 -4.25
N PRO A 84 14.66 1.52 -5.21
CA PRO A 84 14.84 2.94 -4.93
C PRO A 84 13.73 3.53 -4.05
N GLU A 85 14.09 4.53 -3.24
CA GLU A 85 13.12 5.20 -2.37
C GLU A 85 12.01 5.87 -3.17
N GLU A 86 12.31 6.40 -4.35
CA GLU A 86 11.35 7.01 -5.26
C GLU A 86 10.27 6.00 -5.68
N LEU A 87 10.67 4.76 -5.98
CA LEU A 87 9.76 3.67 -6.32
C LEU A 87 8.89 3.30 -5.11
N ARG A 88 9.49 3.24 -3.91
CA ARG A 88 8.77 3.00 -2.65
C ARG A 88 7.74 4.07 -2.36
N VAL A 89 8.09 5.35 -2.51
CA VAL A 89 7.17 6.47 -2.31
C VAL A 89 6.02 6.39 -3.31
N ARG A 90 6.31 6.11 -4.59
CA ARG A 90 5.31 6.00 -5.65
C ARG A 90 4.30 4.88 -5.41
N ILE A 91 4.74 3.70 -4.97
CA ILE A 91 3.84 2.59 -4.60
C ILE A 91 2.90 3.01 -3.46
N ASN A 92 3.42 3.72 -2.46
CA ASN A 92 2.68 4.09 -1.25
C ASN A 92 1.78 5.31 -1.44
N SER A 93 2.10 6.22 -2.36
CA SER A 93 1.29 7.40 -2.65
C SER A 93 0.11 7.11 -3.57
N HIS A 94 0.09 5.94 -4.22
CA HIS A 94 -1.01 5.57 -5.09
C HIS A 94 -2.27 5.23 -4.29
N HIS A 95 -3.32 6.00 -4.54
CA HIS A 95 -4.64 5.77 -4.00
C HIS A 95 -5.60 5.38 -5.12
N ARG A 96 -6.33 4.28 -4.91
CA ARG A 96 -7.45 3.96 -5.78
C ARG A 96 -8.52 5.04 -5.67
N SER A 97 -9.16 5.33 -6.80
CA SER A 97 -10.28 6.25 -6.85
C SER A 97 -11.46 5.75 -6.02
N ALA A 98 -12.31 6.66 -5.56
CA ALA A 98 -13.53 6.31 -4.83
C ALA A 98 -14.51 5.45 -5.65
N GLN A 99 -14.40 5.48 -6.99
CA GLN A 99 -15.16 4.59 -7.87
C GLN A 99 -14.57 3.17 -7.85
N GLU A 100 -13.25 3.03 -7.99
CA GLU A 100 -12.57 1.72 -7.93
C GLU A 100 -12.76 1.01 -6.59
N TYR A 101 -12.83 1.75 -5.50
CA TYR A 101 -13.19 1.17 -4.21
C TYR A 101 -14.62 0.63 -4.19
N ARG A 102 -15.59 1.39 -4.71
CA ARG A 102 -17.00 0.95 -4.77
C ARG A 102 -17.20 -0.25 -5.69
N ASP A 103 -16.37 -0.38 -6.71
CA ASP A 103 -16.43 -1.48 -7.68
C ASP A 103 -15.57 -2.69 -7.25
N ALA A 104 -14.84 -2.60 -6.14
CA ALA A 104 -14.03 -3.70 -5.62
C ALA A 104 -14.90 -4.81 -5.02
N ALA A 105 -14.32 -6.00 -4.85
CA ALA A 105 -14.99 -7.14 -4.20
C ALA A 105 -15.43 -6.86 -2.76
N TYR A 106 -14.82 -5.86 -2.10
CA TYR A 106 -15.09 -5.44 -0.73
C TYR A 106 -15.25 -3.91 -0.68
N PRO A 107 -16.37 -3.37 -1.20
CA PRO A 107 -16.57 -1.93 -1.33
C PRO A 107 -16.65 -1.19 0.01
N GLU A 108 -16.95 -1.90 1.09
CA GLU A 108 -16.92 -1.40 2.46
C GLU A 108 -15.52 -0.94 2.89
N GLN A 109 -14.45 -1.47 2.31
CA GLN A 109 -13.07 -1.03 2.58
C GLN A 109 -12.73 0.33 1.96
N GLY A 110 -13.57 0.84 1.04
CA GLY A 110 -13.48 2.20 0.50
C GLY A 110 -13.84 3.29 1.50
N ARG A 111 -14.57 2.94 2.56
CA ARG A 111 -14.58 3.73 3.79
C ARG A 111 -13.39 3.25 4.60
N VAL A 112 -12.22 3.86 4.37
CA VAL A 112 -11.15 3.77 5.35
C VAL A 112 -11.73 4.36 6.63
N GLY A 113 -12.21 3.48 7.54
CA GLY A 113 -12.51 3.88 8.91
C GLY A 113 -11.26 4.56 9.46
N PRO A 114 -11.39 5.51 10.41
CA PRO A 114 -10.26 6.31 10.86
C PRO A 114 -9.06 5.41 11.10
N VAL A 115 -8.01 5.60 10.31
CA VAL A 115 -6.74 4.92 10.54
C VAL A 115 -6.34 5.37 11.94
N SER A 116 -6.45 4.49 12.93
CA SER A 116 -5.76 4.72 14.19
C SER A 116 -4.30 4.82 13.80
N GLY A 117 -3.78 6.06 13.78
CA GLY A 117 -2.39 6.29 13.46
C GLY A 117 -1.55 5.34 14.30
N TYR A 118 -0.64 4.62 13.66
CA TYR A 118 0.39 3.89 14.37
C TYR A 118 0.96 4.81 15.47
N PRO A 119 1.25 4.31 16.67
CA PRO A 119 1.69 5.15 17.79
C PRO A 119 2.88 6.05 17.42
N GLU A 120 3.74 5.63 16.49
CA GLU A 120 4.82 6.44 15.92
C GLU A 120 4.37 7.68 15.10
N ASN A 121 3.17 7.69 14.53
CA ASN A 121 2.62 8.77 13.70
C ASN A 121 1.65 9.69 14.48
N ARG A 122 1.50 9.52 15.79
CA ARG A 122 0.75 10.47 16.62
C ARG A 122 1.53 11.79 16.66
N PRO A 123 0.89 12.95 16.40
CA PRO A 123 1.53 14.24 16.60
C PRO A 123 2.11 14.28 18.02
N ARG A 124 3.43 14.43 18.12
CA ARG A 124 4.07 14.63 19.42
C ARG A 124 3.57 15.97 19.95
N ASP A 125 3.07 15.98 21.17
CA ASP A 125 2.84 17.24 21.88
C ASP A 125 4.14 18.05 21.82
N PRO A 126 4.10 19.33 21.40
CA PRO A 126 5.28 20.17 21.48
C PRO A 126 5.72 20.16 22.93
N ARG A 127 6.99 19.81 23.17
CA ARG A 127 7.54 19.80 24.52
C ARG A 127 7.28 21.18 25.12
N PRO A 128 6.69 21.28 26.32
CA PRO A 128 6.51 22.58 26.95
C PRO A 128 7.87 23.23 27.11
N ASP A 129 7.95 24.52 26.74
CA ASP A 129 9.15 25.32 26.86
C ASP A 129 9.68 25.24 28.30
N PRO A 130 10.99 25.04 28.51
CA PRO A 130 11.57 24.94 29.84
C PRO A 130 11.31 26.17 30.73
N GLN A 131 10.92 27.31 30.13
CA GLN A 131 10.54 28.51 30.87
C GLN A 131 9.19 28.39 31.61
N THR A 132 8.28 27.49 31.19
CA THR A 132 6.99 27.30 31.88
C THR A 132 7.12 26.43 33.14
N LYS A 133 8.16 25.58 33.24
CA LYS A 133 8.39 24.76 34.45
C LYS A 133 8.92 25.58 35.64
N ALA A 134 9.78 26.56 35.37
CA ALA A 134 10.37 27.38 36.44
C ALA A 134 9.35 28.25 37.20
N ALA A 135 8.20 28.57 36.59
CA ALA A 135 7.15 29.36 37.23
C ALA A 135 6.23 28.54 38.16
N ALA A 136 6.21 27.21 38.04
CA ALA A 136 5.32 26.34 38.82
C ALA A 136 5.96 25.88 40.15
N GLU A 137 7.29 25.90 40.26
CA GLU A 137 7.99 25.43 41.47
C GLU A 137 8.17 26.51 42.56
N THR A 138 8.00 27.80 42.24
CA THR A 138 8.15 28.88 43.26
C THR A 138 6.89 29.10 44.12
N THR A 139 5.73 28.54 43.76
CA THR A 139 4.47 28.76 44.52
C THR A 139 4.19 27.68 45.58
N GLN A 140 4.98 26.61 45.67
CA GLN A 140 4.73 25.52 46.63
C GLN A 140 5.48 25.63 47.97
N GLU A 141 6.29 26.67 48.19
CA GLU A 141 7.00 26.90 49.47
C GLU A 141 6.38 28.02 50.33
N GLU A 142 5.08 28.30 50.18
CA GLU A 142 4.39 29.28 51.06
C GLU A 142 2.92 28.90 51.30
N SER A 143 2.64 27.63 51.60
CA SER A 143 1.36 27.21 52.21
C SER A 143 1.44 25.79 52.72
N SER A 144 1.87 25.62 53.97
CA SER A 144 1.08 24.97 55.03
C SER A 144 1.92 24.71 56.29
N PRO A 145 1.26 24.61 57.46
CA PRO A 145 1.60 25.32 58.71
C PRO A 145 2.57 24.62 59.65
#